data_AF-A0A979GAQ3-F1
#
_entry.id   AF-A0A979GAQ3-F1
#
_cell.length_a   1.000
_cell.length_b   1.000
_cell.length_c   1.000
_cell.angle_alpha   90.00
_cell.angle_beta   90.00
_cell.angle_gamma   90.00
#
_symmetry.space_group_name_H-M   'P 1'
#
loop_
_entity.id
_entity.type
_entity.pdbx_description
1 polymer ?
#
loop_
_entity_poly.entity_id
_entity_poly.type
_entity_poly.pdbx_seq_one_letter_code
_entity_poly.pdbx_strand_id
1 'polypeptide(L)'
;MKTATRKTTAKKKAAAATPPRKKAVKKDLSKTYNEFKEFEGRQYTGMKIGRSHKWNYDAGVWKETKITPDLWELSYAVTKRRAGHAPEGSGVPVGTEYHWYIMAHQNVRKLNANDYTTSMAGLKLKLAHKRADKEKWSLSGKTQRKHLIEFLQEIIAQLEKEPAPLDLTYNEKHYLGEAIPIGQTCHDGFCEEYDIILNDASMGIIRRMKKGWKIDGMEDKKFVNAIGSAIVQSLSK
;
A
#
# COMPACT_ATOMS: atom_id res chain seq x y z
N MET A 1 81.04 15.11 3.41
CA MET A 1 79.83 14.58 2.73
C MET A 1 78.87 15.72 2.42
N LYS A 2 78.89 16.26 1.20
CA LYS A 2 77.82 17.14 0.69
C LYS A 2 77.65 16.83 -0.79
N THR A 3 76.68 15.99 -1.07
CA THR A 3 76.36 15.45 -2.40
C THR A 3 75.60 16.48 -3.21
N ALA A 4 76.03 16.67 -4.45
CA ALA A 4 75.43 17.55 -5.45
C ALA A 4 74.01 17.10 -5.81
N THR A 5 73.07 18.06 -5.92
CA THR A 5 71.74 17.81 -6.48
C THR A 5 71.65 18.42 -7.87
N ARG A 6 71.57 17.53 -8.86
CA ARG A 6 71.44 17.83 -10.29
C ARG A 6 69.96 18.04 -10.63
N LYS A 7 69.66 19.10 -11.38
CA LYS A 7 68.34 19.39 -11.97
C LYS A 7 67.89 18.27 -12.90
N THR A 8 66.65 17.82 -12.76
CA THR A 8 65.90 17.08 -13.79
C THR A 8 64.49 17.63 -13.92
N THR A 9 64.16 18.04 -15.14
CA THR A 9 62.91 18.57 -15.67
C THR A 9 61.75 17.57 -15.59
N ALA A 10 60.62 17.98 -15.01
CA ALA A 10 59.36 17.23 -15.04
C ALA A 10 58.39 17.81 -16.08
N LYS A 11 58.00 16.96 -17.05
CA LYS A 11 57.00 17.20 -18.09
C LYS A 11 55.61 17.45 -17.49
N LYS A 12 54.95 18.54 -17.90
CA LYS A 12 53.55 18.86 -17.60
C LYS A 12 52.64 17.92 -18.41
N LYS A 13 51.94 16.99 -17.75
CA LYS A 13 50.89 16.15 -18.36
C LYS A 13 49.55 16.89 -18.25
N ALA A 14 48.96 17.22 -19.39
CA ALA A 14 47.65 17.85 -19.49
C ALA A 14 46.56 16.88 -18.98
N ALA A 15 45.72 17.35 -18.05
CA ALA A 15 44.56 16.61 -17.57
C ALA A 15 43.47 16.63 -18.66
N ALA A 16 43.04 15.45 -19.10
CA ALA A 16 41.93 15.28 -20.02
C ALA A 16 40.62 15.71 -19.35
N ALA A 17 39.91 16.65 -19.97
CA ALA A 17 38.61 17.13 -19.50
C ALA A 17 37.54 16.05 -19.68
N THR A 18 36.86 15.70 -18.59
CA THR A 18 35.68 14.83 -18.59
C THR A 18 34.53 15.50 -19.37
N PRO A 19 33.86 14.83 -20.31
CA PRO A 19 32.74 15.42 -21.04
C PRO A 19 31.55 15.68 -20.10
N PRO A 20 30.76 16.75 -20.32
CA PRO A 20 29.67 17.10 -19.43
C PRO A 20 28.58 16.04 -19.51
N ARG A 21 28.18 15.50 -18.35
CA ARG A 21 26.99 14.65 -18.22
C ARG A 21 25.80 15.43 -18.80
N LYS A 22 25.19 14.91 -19.86
CA LYS A 22 23.91 15.39 -20.39
C LYS A 22 22.94 15.48 -19.21
N LYS A 23 22.49 16.70 -18.89
CA LYS A 23 21.42 16.93 -17.92
C LYS A 23 20.21 16.15 -18.41
N ALA A 24 19.87 15.06 -17.71
CA ALA A 24 18.58 14.43 -17.87
C ALA A 24 17.55 15.52 -17.60
N VAL A 25 16.73 15.84 -18.60
CA VAL A 25 15.56 16.71 -18.43
C VAL A 25 14.74 16.08 -17.32
N LYS A 26 14.80 16.65 -16.11
CA LYS A 26 13.93 16.27 -15.01
C LYS A 26 12.51 16.57 -15.48
N LYS A 27 11.82 15.55 -15.98
CA LYS A 27 10.38 15.62 -16.24
C LYS A 27 9.76 16.10 -14.93
N ASP A 28 9.00 17.19 -14.97
CA ASP A 28 8.41 17.78 -13.77
C ASP A 28 7.35 16.81 -13.22
N LEU A 29 7.79 15.94 -12.31
CA LEU A 29 6.97 14.88 -11.75
C LEU A 29 5.77 15.45 -10.98
N SER A 30 5.86 16.70 -10.50
CA SER A 30 4.77 17.38 -9.79
C SER A 30 3.56 17.63 -10.70
N LYS A 31 3.80 18.04 -11.96
CA LYS A 31 2.75 18.24 -12.97
C LYS A 31 2.00 16.94 -13.25
N THR A 32 2.74 15.86 -13.53
CA THR A 32 2.14 14.55 -13.80
C THR A 32 1.38 13.95 -12.61
N TYR A 33 1.75 14.32 -11.39
CA TYR A 33 1.06 13.86 -10.18
C TYR A 33 -0.32 14.49 -10.05
N ASN A 34 -0.44 15.79 -10.32
CA ASN A 34 -1.69 16.55 -10.17
C ASN A 34 -2.61 16.51 -11.41
N GLU A 35 -2.12 16.02 -12.55
CA GLU A 35 -2.94 15.78 -13.75
C GLU A 35 -4.15 14.89 -13.48
N PHE A 36 -5.27 15.21 -14.12
CA PHE A 36 -6.44 14.34 -14.19
C PHE A 36 -6.08 13.02 -14.87
N LYS A 37 -6.60 11.94 -14.31
CA LYS A 37 -6.42 10.56 -14.73
C LYS A 37 -7.80 9.92 -14.82
N GLU A 38 -7.95 8.87 -15.60
CA GLU A 38 -9.21 8.14 -15.74
C GLU A 38 -9.08 6.70 -15.25
N PHE A 39 -10.14 6.20 -14.64
CA PHE A 39 -10.31 4.80 -14.25
C PHE A 39 -11.79 4.46 -14.33
N GLU A 40 -12.15 3.47 -15.17
CA GLU A 40 -13.54 3.03 -15.40
C GLU A 40 -14.50 4.20 -15.68
N GLY A 41 -14.09 5.14 -16.54
CA GLY A 41 -14.88 6.32 -16.90
C GLY A 41 -14.97 7.40 -15.80
N ARG A 42 -14.29 7.23 -14.66
CA ARG A 42 -14.23 8.23 -13.57
C ARG A 42 -12.90 8.97 -13.59
N GLN A 43 -12.96 10.30 -13.51
CA GLN A 43 -11.79 11.15 -13.41
C GLN A 43 -11.30 11.27 -11.96
N TYR A 44 -9.98 11.18 -11.76
CA TYR A 44 -9.31 11.33 -10.46
C TYR A 44 -7.97 12.06 -10.58
N THR A 45 -7.44 12.57 -9.46
CA THR A 45 -6.13 13.24 -9.40
C THR A 45 -5.26 12.63 -8.30
N GLY A 46 -3.97 12.96 -8.32
CA GLY A 46 -3.00 12.49 -7.34
C GLY A 46 -2.36 11.16 -7.73
N MET A 47 -2.21 10.28 -6.74
CA MET A 47 -1.48 9.03 -6.89
C MET A 47 -2.15 8.10 -7.90
N LYS A 48 -1.37 7.61 -8.88
CA LYS A 48 -1.84 6.65 -9.87
C LYS A 48 -2.22 5.31 -9.20
N ILE A 49 -3.34 4.72 -9.62
CA ILE A 49 -3.79 3.39 -9.19
C ILE A 49 -2.66 2.34 -9.38
N GLY A 50 -2.54 1.44 -8.40
CA GLY A 50 -1.50 0.40 -8.34
C GLY A 50 -0.14 0.85 -7.80
N ARG A 51 0.07 2.15 -7.52
CA ARG A 51 1.25 2.65 -6.79
C ARG A 51 1.03 2.57 -5.29
N SER A 52 2.12 2.50 -4.52
CA SER A 52 2.07 2.43 -3.05
C SER A 52 2.86 3.55 -2.38
N HIS A 53 2.43 3.91 -1.16
CA HIS A 53 3.19 4.74 -0.25
C HIS A 53 3.70 3.89 0.90
N LYS A 54 4.93 4.16 1.34
CA LYS A 54 5.48 3.63 2.59
C LYS A 54 5.59 4.77 3.60
N TRP A 55 4.97 4.59 4.76
CA TRP A 55 4.97 5.53 5.87
C TRP A 55 5.57 4.87 7.10
N ASN A 56 6.36 5.63 7.86
CA ASN A 56 6.82 5.25 9.18
C ASN A 56 6.03 6.08 10.19
N TYR A 57 5.38 5.42 11.13
CA TYR A 57 4.63 6.06 12.21
C TYR A 57 5.55 6.17 13.42
N ASP A 58 5.48 7.27 14.18
CA ASP A 58 6.22 7.34 15.44
C ASP A 58 5.61 6.39 16.48
N ALA A 59 6.22 6.33 17.66
CA ALA A 59 5.59 5.71 18.81
C ALA A 59 4.28 6.47 19.15
N GLY A 60 3.15 5.76 19.02
CA GLY A 60 1.83 6.26 19.37
C GLY A 60 1.24 5.47 20.52
N VAL A 61 0.21 6.02 21.16
CA VAL A 61 -0.53 5.32 22.21
C VAL A 61 -1.75 4.65 21.59
N TRP A 62 -1.84 3.34 21.78
CA TRP A 62 -3.01 2.54 21.45
C TRP A 62 -3.86 2.43 22.71
N LYS A 63 -5.09 2.97 22.66
CA LYS A 63 -6.02 2.95 23.80
C LYS A 63 -7.32 2.30 23.37
N GLU A 64 -7.77 1.34 24.17
CA GLU A 64 -9.01 0.62 23.94
C GLU A 64 -9.88 0.60 25.19
N THR A 65 -11.19 0.61 25.00
CA THR A 65 -12.19 0.50 26.06
C THR A 65 -13.22 -0.54 25.65
N LYS A 66 -13.45 -1.57 26.48
CA LYS A 66 -14.50 -2.55 26.22
C LYS A 66 -15.87 -1.90 26.36
N ILE A 67 -16.69 -1.92 25.31
CA ILE A 67 -18.04 -1.36 25.31
C ILE A 67 -19.07 -2.47 25.59
N THR A 68 -18.95 -3.61 24.90
CA THR A 68 -19.80 -4.80 25.09
C THR A 68 -18.92 -6.06 25.09
N PRO A 69 -19.46 -7.28 25.32
CA PRO A 69 -18.66 -8.51 25.32
C PRO A 69 -17.73 -8.66 24.10
N ASP A 70 -18.21 -8.25 22.92
CA ASP A 70 -17.53 -8.42 21.64
C ASP A 70 -17.22 -7.09 20.92
N LEU A 71 -17.50 -5.94 21.55
CA LEU A 71 -17.23 -4.62 20.97
C LEU A 71 -16.30 -3.80 21.86
N TRP A 72 -15.27 -3.24 21.25
CA TRP A 72 -14.30 -2.35 21.88
C TRP A 72 -14.23 -1.03 21.12
N GLU A 73 -14.16 0.07 21.87
CA GLU A 73 -13.72 1.35 21.35
C GLU A 73 -12.20 1.34 21.20
N LEU A 74 -11.70 1.94 20.13
CA LEU A 74 -10.27 2.06 19.84
C LEU A 74 -9.93 3.52 19.50
N SER A 75 -8.79 3.99 20.01
CA SER A 75 -8.14 5.21 19.53
C SER A 75 -6.62 5.03 19.41
N TYR A 76 -6.06 5.55 18.32
CA TYR A 76 -4.61 5.59 18.06
C TYR A 76 -4.26 6.89 17.33
N ALA A 77 -3.32 7.67 17.90
CA ALA A 77 -2.93 8.97 17.37
C ALA A 77 -1.42 9.14 17.40
N VAL A 78 -0.85 9.53 16.26
CA VAL A 78 0.59 9.79 16.12
C VAL A 78 0.91 10.57 14.84
N THR A 79 2.09 11.16 14.79
CA THR A 79 2.65 11.71 13.54
C THR A 79 3.25 10.60 12.68
N LYS A 80 3.08 10.72 11.36
CA LYS A 80 3.65 9.79 10.37
C LYS A 80 4.55 10.53 9.38
N ARG A 81 5.61 9.87 8.93
CA ARG A 81 6.61 10.40 7.98
C ARG A 81 6.70 9.51 6.74
N ARG A 82 6.92 10.10 5.56
CA ARG A 82 7.19 9.31 4.36
C ARG A 82 8.53 8.60 4.53
N ALA A 83 8.60 7.33 4.11
CA ALA A 83 9.88 6.61 4.08
C ALA A 83 10.85 7.17 3.02
N GLY A 84 10.32 7.83 1.98
CA GLY A 84 11.10 8.50 0.93
C GLY A 84 10.65 9.94 0.72
N HIS A 85 11.56 10.79 0.25
CA HIS A 85 11.24 12.19 -0.03
C HIS A 85 10.24 12.30 -1.20
N ALA A 86 9.23 13.15 -1.03
CA ALA A 86 8.32 13.47 -2.12
C ALA A 86 9.05 14.33 -3.17
N PRO A 87 8.73 14.18 -4.47
CA PRO A 87 9.18 15.13 -5.48
C PRO A 87 8.82 16.57 -5.08
N GLU A 88 9.73 17.50 -5.35
CA GLU A 88 9.49 18.92 -5.11
C GLU A 88 8.23 19.39 -5.87
N GLY A 89 7.42 20.22 -5.22
CA GLY A 89 6.13 20.69 -5.75
C GLY A 89 5.01 19.64 -5.81
N SER A 90 5.26 18.39 -5.42
CA SER A 90 4.23 17.33 -5.39
C SER A 90 3.52 17.23 -4.05
N GLY A 91 2.32 16.65 -4.06
CA GLY A 91 1.50 16.47 -2.87
C GLY A 91 0.44 17.55 -2.72
N VAL A 92 -0.17 17.60 -1.54
CA VAL A 92 -1.21 18.56 -1.21
C VAL A 92 -0.68 19.66 -0.28
N PRO A 93 -1.28 20.86 -0.30
CA PRO A 93 -0.86 21.96 0.57
C PRO A 93 -0.89 21.59 2.06
N VAL A 94 0.03 22.17 2.83
CA VAL A 94 0.05 22.07 4.30
C VAL A 94 -1.27 22.56 4.87
N GLY A 95 -1.85 21.83 5.83
CA GLY A 95 -3.17 22.09 6.38
C GLY A 95 -4.30 21.32 5.68
N THR A 96 -4.02 20.58 4.61
CA THR A 96 -5.01 19.68 4.01
C THR A 96 -5.29 18.49 4.93
N GLU A 97 -6.57 18.25 5.22
CA GLU A 97 -7.03 17.14 6.06
C GLU A 97 -7.77 16.09 5.22
N TYR A 98 -7.77 14.86 5.70
CA TYR A 98 -8.46 13.76 5.05
C TYR A 98 -9.25 12.94 6.04
N HIS A 99 -10.48 12.60 5.67
CA HIS A 99 -11.28 11.62 6.37
C HIS A 99 -11.25 10.31 5.58
N TRP A 100 -10.57 9.32 6.15
CA TRP A 100 -10.48 7.98 5.61
C TRP A 100 -11.24 7.01 6.52
N TYR A 101 -12.04 6.13 5.91
CA TYR A 101 -12.56 4.95 6.58
C TYR A 101 -11.61 3.78 6.34
N ILE A 102 -11.30 3.01 7.38
CA ILE A 102 -10.45 1.83 7.29
C ILE A 102 -11.29 0.62 7.71
N MET A 103 -11.37 -0.37 6.84
CA MET A 103 -11.95 -1.68 7.12
C MET A 103 -10.81 -2.68 7.07
N ALA A 104 -10.46 -3.26 8.21
CA ALA A 104 -9.28 -4.10 8.32
C ALA A 104 -9.44 -5.17 9.39
N HIS A 105 -8.78 -6.30 9.14
CA HIS A 105 -8.53 -7.31 10.16
C HIS A 105 -7.30 -6.88 10.97
N GLN A 106 -7.40 -7.03 12.29
CA GLN A 106 -6.25 -6.97 13.18
C GLN A 106 -5.98 -8.37 13.71
N ASN A 107 -4.77 -8.89 13.46
CA ASN A 107 -4.33 -10.16 14.01
C ASN A 107 -3.36 -9.91 15.16
N VAL A 108 -3.61 -10.56 16.29
CA VAL A 108 -2.83 -10.40 17.51
C VAL A 108 -2.40 -11.77 18.02
N ARG A 109 -1.12 -11.90 18.40
CA ARG A 109 -0.58 -13.14 18.99
C ARG A 109 0.23 -12.82 20.22
N LYS A 110 -0.12 -13.44 21.34
CA LYS A 110 0.65 -13.36 22.58
C LYS A 110 2.01 -14.02 22.38
N LEU A 111 3.08 -13.31 22.70
CA LEU A 111 4.45 -13.80 22.67
C LEU A 111 4.92 -14.25 24.04
N ASN A 112 4.60 -13.45 25.07
CA ASN A 112 4.93 -13.74 26.47
C ASN A 112 3.95 -13.00 27.39
N ALA A 113 4.28 -12.83 28.67
CA ALA A 113 3.43 -12.18 29.66
C ALA A 113 2.95 -10.77 29.23
N ASN A 114 3.82 -9.99 28.59
CA ASN A 114 3.61 -8.57 28.34
C ASN A 114 3.68 -8.19 26.84
N ASP A 115 4.17 -9.08 25.99
CA ASP A 115 4.37 -8.78 24.57
C ASP A 115 3.37 -9.53 23.69
N TYR A 116 2.85 -8.79 22.71
CA TYR A 116 1.95 -9.30 21.68
C TYR A 116 2.42 -8.76 20.33
N THR A 117 2.42 -9.61 19.29
CA THR A 117 2.52 -9.09 17.91
C THR A 117 1.18 -8.52 17.51
N THR A 118 1.19 -7.45 16.72
CA THR A 118 0.01 -6.93 16.05
C THR A 118 0.28 -6.73 14.57
N SER A 119 -0.66 -7.13 13.71
CA SER A 119 -0.65 -6.82 12.29
C SER A 119 -2.04 -6.41 11.85
N MET A 120 -2.12 -5.52 10.86
CA MET A 120 -3.39 -5.04 10.32
C MET A 120 -3.33 -5.03 8.80
N ALA A 121 -4.34 -5.63 8.16
CA ALA A 121 -4.48 -5.68 6.72
C ALA A 121 -5.93 -5.41 6.32
N GLY A 122 -6.13 -4.64 5.26
CA GLY A 122 -7.47 -4.31 4.80
C GLY A 122 -7.51 -3.15 3.82
N LEU A 123 -8.71 -2.57 3.68
CA LEU A 123 -9.04 -1.54 2.73
C LEU A 123 -9.14 -0.17 3.39
N LYS A 124 -8.84 0.88 2.61
CA LYS A 124 -8.89 2.27 3.06
C LYS A 124 -9.62 3.15 2.04
N LEU A 125 -10.81 3.60 2.41
CA LEU A 125 -11.70 4.39 1.58
C LEU A 125 -11.61 5.88 1.92
N LYS A 126 -11.47 6.75 0.90
CA LYS A 126 -11.53 8.21 1.10
C LYS A 126 -12.98 8.66 1.18
N LEU A 127 -13.44 9.10 2.35
CA LEU A 127 -14.78 9.67 2.50
C LEU A 127 -14.81 11.15 2.12
N ALA A 128 -13.83 11.93 2.59
CA ALA A 128 -13.75 13.36 2.28
C ALA A 128 -12.32 13.89 2.44
N HIS A 129 -12.11 15.11 1.97
CA HIS A 129 -10.94 15.92 2.31
C HIS A 129 -11.37 17.34 2.65
N LYS A 130 -10.57 18.05 3.43
CA LYS A 130 -10.73 19.48 3.69
C LYS A 130 -9.46 20.15 3.15
N ARG A 131 -9.64 21.11 2.25
CA ARG A 131 -8.51 21.84 1.65
C ARG A 131 -7.92 22.79 2.70
N ALA A 132 -6.62 23.04 2.59
CA ALA A 132 -5.90 23.91 3.52
C ALA A 132 -6.51 25.32 3.65
N ASP A 133 -7.11 25.85 2.59
CA ASP A 133 -7.71 27.18 2.52
C ASP A 133 -9.23 27.18 2.77
N LYS A 134 -9.80 26.07 3.24
CA LYS A 134 -11.25 25.91 3.43
C LYS A 134 -11.57 25.37 4.81
N GLU A 135 -12.60 25.95 5.43
CA GLU A 135 -13.12 25.46 6.71
C GLU A 135 -14.00 24.21 6.57
N LYS A 136 -14.63 24.02 5.42
CA LYS A 136 -15.60 22.95 5.19
C LYS A 136 -14.96 21.74 4.50
N TRP A 137 -15.40 20.55 4.90
CA TRP A 137 -15.14 19.30 4.19
C TRP A 137 -15.69 19.34 2.77
N SER A 138 -15.04 18.63 1.85
CA SER A 138 -15.43 18.51 0.44
C SER A 138 -16.82 17.92 0.24
N LEU A 139 -17.33 17.18 1.23
CA LEU A 139 -18.65 16.56 1.23
C LEU A 139 -19.33 16.75 2.59
N SER A 140 -20.65 16.91 2.59
CA SER A 140 -21.45 16.95 3.82
C SER A 140 -21.38 15.61 4.58
N GLY A 141 -21.59 15.62 5.90
CA GLY A 141 -21.64 14.39 6.69
C GLY A 141 -22.73 13.40 6.20
N LYS A 142 -23.88 13.91 5.73
CA LYS A 142 -24.94 13.08 5.14
C LYS A 142 -24.45 12.36 3.87
N THR A 143 -23.73 13.06 3.01
CA THR A 143 -23.17 12.48 1.77
C THR A 143 -22.05 11.48 2.08
N GLN A 144 -21.17 11.79 3.04
CA GLN A 144 -20.11 10.87 3.48
C GLN A 144 -20.70 9.55 4.00
N ARG A 145 -21.75 9.63 4.82
CA ARG A 145 -22.47 8.44 5.31
C ARG A 145 -23.12 7.64 4.18
N LYS A 146 -23.74 8.31 3.20
CA LYS A 146 -24.33 7.64 2.03
C LYS A 146 -23.26 6.82 1.28
N HIS A 147 -22.11 7.41 0.97
CA HIS A 147 -21.02 6.71 0.29
C HIS A 147 -20.45 5.55 1.14
N LEU A 148 -20.38 5.71 2.47
CA LEU A 148 -19.94 4.62 3.34
C LEU A 148 -20.93 3.45 3.32
N ILE A 149 -22.24 3.72 3.33
CA ILE A 149 -23.28 2.68 3.23
C ILE A 149 -23.16 1.94 1.91
N GLU A 150 -23.04 2.65 0.79
CA GLU A 150 -22.87 2.04 -0.54
C GLU A 150 -21.64 1.12 -0.58
N PHE A 151 -20.50 1.59 -0.05
CA PHE A 151 -19.30 0.76 0.08
C PHE A 151 -19.53 -0.49 0.93
N LEU A 152 -20.14 -0.35 2.12
CA LEU A 152 -20.39 -1.50 3.00
C LEU A 152 -21.38 -2.50 2.39
N GLN A 153 -22.37 -2.04 1.63
CA GLN A 153 -23.28 -2.90 0.88
C GLN A 153 -22.57 -3.68 -0.22
N GLU A 154 -21.62 -3.05 -0.93
CA GLU A 154 -20.76 -3.74 -1.90
C GLU A 154 -19.91 -4.81 -1.22
N ILE A 155 -19.39 -4.55 -0.02
CA ILE A 155 -18.62 -5.52 0.76
C ILE A 155 -19.52 -6.67 1.23
N ILE A 156 -20.72 -6.40 1.73
CA ILE A 156 -21.68 -7.44 2.12
C ILE A 156 -21.98 -8.34 0.92
N ALA A 157 -22.32 -7.75 -0.22
CA ALA A 157 -22.59 -8.51 -1.45
C ALA A 157 -21.37 -9.29 -1.97
N GLN A 158 -20.15 -8.92 -1.58
CA GLN A 158 -18.93 -9.71 -1.86
C GLN A 158 -18.78 -10.86 -0.89
N LEU A 159 -18.99 -10.63 0.41
CA LEU A 159 -18.90 -11.66 1.45
C LEU A 159 -20.00 -12.72 1.33
N GLU A 160 -21.16 -12.37 0.77
CA GLU A 160 -22.25 -13.30 0.47
C GLU A 160 -21.99 -14.17 -0.77
N LYS A 161 -21.01 -13.82 -1.61
CA LYS A 161 -20.62 -14.65 -2.76
C LYS A 161 -19.68 -15.76 -2.31
N GLU A 162 -19.80 -16.90 -2.96
CA GLU A 162 -18.91 -18.03 -2.71
C GLU A 162 -17.47 -17.65 -3.14
N PRO A 163 -16.50 -17.69 -2.21
CA PRO A 163 -15.12 -17.36 -2.52
C PRO A 163 -14.47 -18.49 -3.32
N ALA A 164 -13.39 -18.18 -4.04
CA ALA A 164 -12.70 -19.20 -4.82
C ALA A 164 -11.96 -20.16 -3.87
N PRO A 165 -12.29 -21.47 -3.84
CA PRO A 165 -11.62 -22.41 -2.95
C PRO A 165 -10.15 -22.56 -3.31
N LEU A 166 -9.30 -22.54 -2.29
CA LEU A 166 -7.87 -22.75 -2.41
C LEU A 166 -7.48 -24.09 -1.82
N ASP A 167 -6.78 -24.88 -2.62
CA ASP A 167 -6.14 -26.12 -2.22
C ASP A 167 -4.74 -26.14 -2.85
N LEU A 168 -3.71 -26.02 -2.01
CA LEU A 168 -2.32 -26.06 -2.47
C LEU A 168 -1.40 -26.73 -1.45
N THR A 169 -0.35 -27.35 -1.97
CA THR A 169 0.77 -27.85 -1.16
C THR A 169 2.02 -27.02 -1.45
N TYR A 170 2.68 -26.52 -0.40
CA TYR A 170 3.91 -25.76 -0.52
C TYR A 170 4.86 -26.12 0.63
N ASN A 171 6.11 -26.45 0.29
CA ASN A 171 7.13 -26.94 1.23
C ASN A 171 6.59 -28.04 2.16
N GLU A 172 5.99 -29.10 1.57
CA GLU A 172 5.45 -30.27 2.28
C GLU A 172 4.28 -29.96 3.23
N LYS A 173 3.82 -28.71 3.28
CA LYS A 173 2.65 -28.30 4.05
C LYS A 173 1.45 -28.10 3.13
N HIS A 174 0.32 -28.67 3.54
CA HIS A 174 -0.96 -28.52 2.87
C HIS A 174 -1.70 -27.29 3.41
N TYR A 175 -2.30 -26.53 2.49
CA TYR A 175 -3.07 -25.33 2.76
C TYR A 175 -4.43 -25.45 2.09
N LEU A 176 -5.46 -25.31 2.90
CA LEU A 176 -6.86 -25.21 2.49
C LEU A 176 -7.39 -23.83 2.87
N GLY A 177 -8.26 -23.27 2.05
CA GLY A 177 -8.90 -22.01 2.38
C GLY A 177 -9.57 -21.41 1.17
N GLU A 178 -9.51 -20.08 1.07
CA GLU A 178 -10.33 -19.34 0.14
C GLU A 178 -9.69 -18.01 -0.28
N ALA A 179 -10.01 -17.61 -1.51
CA ALA A 179 -9.71 -16.30 -2.06
C ALA A 179 -11.00 -15.52 -2.24
N ILE A 180 -11.20 -14.53 -1.37
CA ILE A 180 -12.36 -13.65 -1.38
C ILE A 180 -12.08 -12.50 -2.36
N PRO A 181 -12.84 -12.35 -3.45
CA PRO A 181 -12.57 -11.33 -4.46
C PRO A 181 -12.79 -9.90 -3.91
N ILE A 182 -11.84 -8.99 -4.19
CA ILE A 182 -12.05 -7.56 -3.94
C ILE A 182 -12.84 -7.00 -5.12
N GLY A 183 -14.16 -6.86 -4.95
CA GLY A 183 -15.12 -6.60 -6.03
C GLY A 183 -14.79 -5.38 -6.91
N GLN A 184 -14.23 -4.32 -6.32
CA GLN A 184 -13.83 -3.10 -7.06
C GLN A 184 -12.61 -3.31 -7.99
N THR A 185 -11.99 -4.48 -7.95
CA THR A 185 -10.87 -4.86 -8.80
C THR A 185 -11.25 -5.93 -9.83
N CYS A 186 -12.53 -6.31 -9.87
CA CYS A 186 -13.05 -7.33 -10.77
C CYS A 186 -13.48 -6.71 -12.10
N HIS A 187 -12.87 -7.19 -13.18
CA HIS A 187 -13.22 -6.83 -14.56
C HIS A 187 -13.40 -8.13 -15.35
N ASP A 188 -14.49 -8.23 -16.10
CA ASP A 188 -14.79 -9.38 -16.98
C ASP A 188 -14.70 -10.75 -16.28
N GLY A 189 -15.17 -10.83 -15.03
CA GLY A 189 -15.19 -12.08 -14.24
C GLY A 189 -13.85 -12.45 -13.59
N PHE A 190 -12.81 -11.63 -13.74
CA PHE A 190 -11.51 -11.82 -13.10
C PHE A 190 -11.16 -10.63 -12.20
N CYS A 191 -10.63 -10.87 -10.99
CA CYS A 191 -10.26 -9.82 -10.05
C CYS A 191 -8.75 -9.64 -9.97
N GLU A 192 -8.29 -8.40 -9.92
CA GLU A 192 -6.86 -8.12 -9.77
C GLU A 192 -6.38 -8.27 -8.32
N GLU A 193 -7.30 -8.24 -7.34
CA GLU A 193 -6.99 -8.38 -5.91
C GLU A 193 -7.98 -9.34 -5.21
N TYR A 194 -7.46 -10.12 -4.25
CA TYR A 194 -8.23 -11.04 -3.40
C TYR A 194 -7.74 -10.96 -1.95
N ASP A 195 -8.65 -11.04 -0.98
CA ASP A 195 -8.29 -11.32 0.41
C ASP A 195 -8.12 -12.84 0.60
N ILE A 196 -7.01 -13.25 1.18
CA ILE A 196 -6.62 -14.66 1.24
C ILE A 196 -6.70 -15.16 2.67
N ILE A 197 -7.44 -16.26 2.86
CA ILE A 197 -7.50 -17.01 4.10
C ILE A 197 -6.97 -18.42 3.80
N LEU A 198 -5.99 -18.88 4.57
CA LEU A 198 -5.43 -20.23 4.48
C LEU A 198 -5.29 -20.83 5.88
N ASN A 199 -5.83 -22.03 6.09
CA ASN A 199 -5.86 -22.74 7.36
C ASN A 199 -6.31 -21.82 8.51
N ASP A 200 -7.48 -21.19 8.34
CA ASP A 200 -8.12 -20.27 9.29
C ASP A 200 -7.32 -18.99 9.63
N ALA A 201 -6.28 -18.68 8.86
CA ALA A 201 -5.47 -17.50 9.05
C ALA A 201 -5.57 -16.56 7.84
N SER A 202 -5.86 -15.28 8.09
CA SER A 202 -5.76 -14.24 7.06
C SER A 202 -4.29 -14.02 6.66
N MET A 203 -4.00 -14.24 5.39
CA MET A 203 -2.71 -13.98 4.76
C MET A 203 -2.61 -12.54 4.25
N GLY A 204 -3.74 -11.82 4.19
CA GLY A 204 -3.87 -10.47 3.65
C GLY A 204 -4.18 -10.45 2.15
N ILE A 205 -4.16 -9.24 1.58
CA ILE A 205 -4.57 -9.02 0.19
C ILE A 205 -3.46 -9.42 -0.77
N ILE A 206 -3.75 -10.40 -1.64
CA ILE A 206 -2.92 -10.74 -2.78
C ILE A 206 -3.32 -9.91 -3.99
N ARG A 207 -2.31 -9.44 -4.74
CA ARG A 207 -2.48 -8.55 -5.89
C ARG A 207 -1.78 -9.11 -7.10
N ARG A 208 -2.46 -9.14 -8.23
CA ARG A 208 -1.86 -9.49 -9.51
C ARG A 208 -0.95 -8.35 -9.97
N MET A 209 0.25 -8.71 -10.39
CA MET A 209 1.24 -7.80 -10.94
C MET A 209 1.45 -8.13 -12.42
N LYS A 210 2.11 -7.23 -13.16
CA LYS A 210 2.54 -7.52 -14.54
C LYS A 210 3.40 -8.80 -14.66
N LYS A 211 4.08 -9.18 -13.57
CA LYS A 211 4.90 -10.38 -13.47
C LYS A 211 4.65 -11.04 -12.11
N GLY A 212 3.74 -12.00 -12.08
CA GLY A 212 3.39 -12.78 -10.88
C GLY A 212 2.46 -12.06 -9.90
N TRP A 213 2.53 -12.47 -8.65
CA TRP A 213 1.64 -12.02 -7.58
C TRP A 213 2.42 -11.38 -6.41
N LYS A 214 1.72 -10.61 -5.58
CA LYS A 214 2.29 -9.94 -4.41
C LYS A 214 1.33 -9.95 -3.24
N ILE A 215 1.83 -10.22 -2.03
CA ILE A 215 1.18 -9.88 -0.75
C ILE A 215 2.11 -8.93 -0.02
N ASP A 216 1.60 -7.79 0.47
CA ASP A 216 2.43 -6.84 1.22
C ASP A 216 2.80 -7.41 2.59
N GLY A 217 4.08 -7.36 2.95
CA GLY A 217 4.60 -7.92 4.20
C GLY A 217 4.99 -9.41 4.13
N MET A 218 4.71 -10.10 3.02
CA MET A 218 5.12 -11.49 2.82
C MET A 218 6.38 -11.57 1.96
N GLU A 219 7.47 -12.10 2.53
CA GLU A 219 8.78 -12.17 1.85
C GLU A 219 8.92 -13.40 0.93
N ASP A 220 8.22 -14.49 1.23
CA ASP A 220 8.27 -15.71 0.42
C ASP A 220 7.47 -15.55 -0.88
N LYS A 221 8.16 -15.06 -1.91
CA LYS A 221 7.59 -14.86 -3.25
C LYS A 221 7.16 -16.17 -3.93
N LYS A 222 7.78 -17.31 -3.61
CA LYS A 222 7.41 -18.58 -4.22
C LYS A 222 6.06 -19.03 -3.68
N PHE A 223 5.87 -18.90 -2.36
CA PHE A 223 4.59 -19.16 -1.73
C PHE A 223 3.49 -18.24 -2.28
N VAL A 224 3.73 -16.93 -2.35
CA VAL A 224 2.76 -15.97 -2.92
C VAL A 224 2.36 -16.34 -4.36
N ASN A 225 3.31 -16.76 -5.19
CA ASN A 225 2.99 -17.19 -6.55
C ASN A 225 2.23 -18.52 -6.58
N ALA A 226 2.50 -19.45 -5.66
CA ALA A 226 1.74 -20.69 -5.54
C ALA A 226 0.27 -20.42 -5.20
N ILE A 227 0.01 -19.49 -4.28
CA ILE A 227 -1.35 -19.00 -3.97
C ILE A 227 -1.99 -18.43 -5.24
N GLY A 228 -1.29 -17.53 -5.93
CA GLY A 228 -1.79 -16.93 -7.18
C GLY A 228 -2.11 -17.95 -8.27
N SER A 229 -1.32 -19.02 -8.39
CA SER A 229 -1.61 -20.13 -9.30
C SER A 229 -2.85 -20.93 -8.87
N ALA A 230 -3.03 -21.18 -7.57
CA ALA A 230 -4.21 -21.86 -7.04
C ALA A 230 -5.50 -21.08 -7.31
N ILE A 231 -5.46 -19.74 -7.19
CA ILE A 231 -6.59 -18.86 -7.57
C ILE A 231 -6.96 -19.05 -9.04
N VAL A 232 -5.99 -18.96 -9.95
CA VAL A 232 -6.23 -19.12 -11.39
C VAL A 232 -6.82 -20.49 -11.70
N GLN A 233 -6.32 -21.55 -11.05
CA GLN A 233 -6.82 -22.90 -11.22
C GLN A 233 -8.26 -23.05 -10.69
N SER A 234 -8.59 -22.44 -9.55
CA SER A 234 -9.94 -22.47 -8.99
C SER A 234 -10.96 -21.77 -9.87
N LEU A 235 -10.57 -20.67 -10.52
CA LEU A 235 -11.46 -19.89 -11.39
C LEU A 235 -11.60 -20.47 -12.80
N SER A 236 -10.78 -21.46 -13.14
CA SER A 236 -10.82 -22.16 -14.44
C SER A 236 -11.69 -23.44 -14.41
N LYS A 237 -12.30 -23.75 -13.26
CA LYS A 237 -13.24 -24.86 -13.08
C LYS A 237 -14.66 -24.35 -13.20
#